data_AF-A0A1U7DKN9-F1
#
_entry.id   AF-A0A1U7DKN9-F1
#
_cell.length_a   1.000
_cell.length_b   1.000
_cell.length_c   1.000
_cell.angle_alpha   90.00
_cell.angle_beta   90.00
_cell.angle_gamma   90.00
#
_symmetry.space_group_name_H-M   'P 1'
#
loop_
_entity.id
_entity.type
_entity.pdbx_description
1 polymer ?
#
loop_
_entity_poly.entity_id
_entity_poly.type
_entity_poly.pdbx_seq_one_letter_code
_entity_poly.pdbx_strand_id
1 'polypeptide(L)'
;MLVRPTLPLILVAAIMVPSISAADTKAASLRARSGTFDAYGTVACAQEVGEARGTCNAAVARFADAAVAKVTFANGFSRLLIFSDRKFMRGNSTMSGVGTDVEWQLSEEIYYVRVDDQRFELPEGLIFGE
;
A
#
# COMPACT_ATOMS: atom_id res chain seq x y z
N MET A 1 65.77 -11.87 -6.61
CA MET A 1 64.73 -11.53 -7.60
C MET A 1 63.40 -12.13 -7.15
N LEU A 2 62.43 -11.24 -6.90
CA LEU A 2 60.96 -11.37 -6.79
C LEU A 2 60.31 -12.59 -6.09
N VAL A 3 59.75 -12.32 -4.91
CA VAL A 3 58.65 -13.06 -4.27
C VAL A 3 57.33 -12.50 -4.83
N ARG A 4 56.47 -13.33 -5.42
CA ARG A 4 55.13 -12.96 -5.90
C ARG A 4 54.09 -13.16 -4.78
N PRO A 5 53.29 -12.17 -4.39
CA PRO A 5 52.17 -12.39 -3.49
C PRO A 5 50.93 -12.84 -4.28
N THR A 6 50.40 -14.01 -3.95
CA THR A 6 49.10 -14.50 -4.40
C THR A 6 47.99 -13.79 -3.63
N LEU A 7 47.23 -12.92 -4.30
CA LEU A 7 45.98 -12.37 -3.77
C LEU A 7 44.88 -13.45 -3.80
N PRO A 8 44.15 -13.70 -2.70
CA PRO A 8 42.92 -14.47 -2.76
C PRO A 8 41.78 -13.61 -3.31
N LEU A 9 41.14 -14.13 -4.35
CA LEU A 9 39.91 -13.62 -4.95
C LEU A 9 38.77 -13.82 -3.95
N ILE A 10 38.35 -12.76 -3.24
CA ILE A 10 37.17 -12.80 -2.36
C ILE A 10 35.93 -12.74 -3.26
N LEU A 11 35.25 -13.88 -3.40
CA LEU A 11 33.95 -14.00 -4.04
C LEU A 11 32.87 -13.50 -3.06
N VAL A 12 32.44 -12.25 -3.19
CA VAL A 12 31.29 -11.73 -2.42
C VAL A 12 30.02 -12.31 -3.04
N ALA A 13 29.46 -13.34 -2.42
CA ALA A 13 28.13 -13.85 -2.75
C ALA A 13 27.08 -12.82 -2.30
N ALA A 14 26.48 -12.10 -3.25
CA ALA A 14 25.35 -11.23 -2.98
C ALA A 14 24.14 -12.11 -2.61
N ILE A 15 23.88 -12.25 -1.31
CA ILE A 15 22.67 -12.90 -0.79
C ILE A 15 21.50 -11.97 -1.14
N MET A 16 20.74 -12.31 -2.19
CA MET A 16 19.47 -11.66 -2.49
C MET A 16 18.45 -12.07 -1.43
N VAL A 17 18.36 -11.32 -0.34
CA VAL A 17 17.24 -11.45 0.60
C VAL A 17 16.02 -10.86 -0.10
N PRO A 18 14.94 -11.64 -0.37
CA PRO A 18 13.70 -11.06 -0.87
C PRO A 18 13.21 -10.03 0.13
N SER A 19 12.93 -8.81 -0.34
CA SER A 19 12.45 -7.70 0.49
C SER A 19 11.21 -8.16 1.26
N ILE A 20 11.31 -8.25 2.58
CA ILE A 20 10.27 -8.74 3.50
C ILE A 20 8.91 -8.05 3.22
N SER A 21 8.96 -6.75 2.90
CA SER A 21 7.82 -5.93 2.46
C SER A 21 6.99 -6.53 1.30
N ALA A 22 7.60 -7.22 0.34
CA ALA A 22 6.85 -7.84 -0.77
C ALA A 22 6.01 -9.04 -0.32
N ALA A 23 6.50 -9.81 0.66
CA ALA A 23 5.74 -10.91 1.24
C ALA A 23 4.62 -10.40 2.15
N ASP A 24 4.90 -9.37 2.95
CA ASP A 24 3.95 -8.78 3.89
C ASP A 24 2.79 -8.10 3.17
N THR A 25 3.09 -7.28 2.16
CA THR A 25 2.05 -6.66 1.30
C THR A 25 1.19 -7.70 0.58
N LYS A 26 1.77 -8.84 0.17
CA LYS A 26 1.01 -9.95 -0.41
C LYS A 26 0.10 -10.60 0.62
N ALA A 27 0.57 -10.86 1.83
CA ALA A 27 -0.22 -11.46 2.90
C ALA A 27 -1.40 -10.55 3.32
N ALA A 28 -1.15 -9.26 3.55
CA ALA A 28 -2.20 -8.28 3.83
C ALA A 28 -3.21 -8.18 2.67
N SER A 29 -2.74 -8.20 1.42
CA SER A 29 -3.62 -8.18 0.23
C SER A 29 -4.52 -9.40 0.13
N LEU A 30 -4.00 -10.59 0.46
CA LEU A 30 -4.80 -11.82 0.49
C LEU A 30 -5.90 -11.74 1.54
N ARG A 31 -5.57 -11.27 2.75
CA ARG A 31 -6.54 -11.05 3.84
C ARG A 31 -7.65 -10.08 3.44
N ALA A 32 -7.29 -8.93 2.86
CA ALA A 32 -8.27 -7.95 2.40
C ALA A 32 -9.20 -8.52 1.31
N ARG A 33 -8.66 -9.33 0.39
CA ARG A 33 -9.44 -10.00 -0.67
C ARG A 33 -10.35 -11.11 -0.12
N SER A 34 -9.95 -11.80 0.95
CA SER A 34 -10.78 -12.81 1.62
C SER A 34 -11.81 -12.21 2.60
N GLY A 35 -11.87 -10.89 2.74
CA GLY A 35 -12.78 -10.22 3.66
C GLY A 35 -12.36 -10.32 5.13
N THR A 36 -11.08 -10.59 5.40
CA THR A 36 -10.54 -10.68 6.76
C THR A 36 -9.91 -9.35 7.14
N PHE A 37 -10.63 -8.57 7.96
CA PHE A 37 -10.25 -7.20 8.34
C PHE A 37 -10.05 -7.07 9.85
N ASP A 38 -9.15 -6.16 10.22
CA ASP A 38 -8.75 -5.83 11.59
C ASP A 38 -9.40 -4.52 12.08
N ALA A 39 -9.81 -3.65 11.17
CA ALA A 39 -10.51 -2.41 11.50
C ALA A 39 -11.53 -2.02 10.43
N TYR A 40 -12.54 -1.26 10.85
CA TYR A 40 -13.58 -0.70 10.00
C TYR A 40 -13.77 0.77 10.33
N GLY A 41 -14.17 1.57 9.34
CA GLY A 41 -14.47 2.98 9.53
C GLY A 41 -15.06 3.60 8.27
N THR A 42 -15.15 4.92 8.30
CA THR A 42 -15.55 5.72 7.16
C THR A 42 -14.47 6.74 6.83
N VAL A 43 -14.31 7.05 5.55
CA VAL A 43 -13.26 7.94 5.04
C VAL A 43 -13.83 8.90 4.03
N ALA A 44 -13.21 10.07 3.86
CA ALA A 44 -13.58 10.97 2.78
C ALA A 44 -13.01 10.44 1.46
N CYS A 45 -13.84 10.42 0.42
CA CYS A 45 -13.46 9.85 -0.88
C CYS A 45 -14.20 10.53 -2.04
N ALA A 46 -13.60 10.51 -3.22
CA ALA A 46 -14.25 10.88 -4.47
C ALA A 46 -13.81 9.90 -5.57
N GLN A 47 -14.73 9.49 -6.43
CA GLN A 47 -14.39 8.53 -7.48
C GLN A 47 -13.86 9.22 -8.72
N GLU A 48 -14.43 10.38 -9.07
CA GLU A 48 -14.11 11.09 -10.31
C GLU A 48 -13.46 12.46 -10.04
N VAL A 49 -12.79 13.01 -11.07
CA VAL A 49 -12.21 14.35 -11.02
C VAL A 49 -13.31 15.39 -10.85
N GLY A 50 -13.08 16.36 -9.96
CA GLY A 50 -14.01 17.47 -9.71
C GLY A 50 -15.21 17.13 -8.83
N GLU A 51 -15.45 15.85 -8.53
CA GLU A 51 -16.48 15.42 -7.59
C GLU A 51 -16.17 15.94 -6.17
N ALA A 52 -17.21 16.34 -5.43
CA ALA A 52 -17.06 16.63 -4.01
C ALA A 52 -16.73 15.34 -3.25
N ARG A 53 -15.91 15.42 -2.19
CA ARG A 53 -15.63 14.24 -1.38
C ARG A 53 -16.88 13.84 -0.61
N GLY A 54 -17.35 12.63 -0.86
CA GLY A 54 -18.38 11.96 -0.07
C GLY A 54 -17.78 11.09 1.01
N THR A 55 -18.62 10.25 1.60
CA THR A 55 -18.22 9.28 2.62
C THR A 55 -18.17 7.88 2.01
N CYS A 56 -17.02 7.21 2.12
CA CYS A 56 -16.84 5.81 1.75
C CYS A 56 -16.71 4.94 2.99
N ASN A 57 -17.15 3.68 2.89
CA ASN A 57 -16.83 2.65 3.86
C ASN A 57 -15.38 2.20 3.67
N ALA A 58 -14.65 2.02 4.76
CA ALA A 58 -13.29 1.50 4.76
C ALA A 58 -13.18 0.27 5.67
N ALA A 59 -12.47 -0.74 5.21
CA ALA A 59 -12.08 -1.91 5.99
C ALA A 59 -10.59 -2.19 5.79
N VAL A 60 -9.84 -2.42 6.86
CA VAL A 60 -8.37 -2.51 6.81
C VAL A 60 -7.91 -3.89 7.24
N ALA A 61 -7.08 -4.53 6.43
CA ALA A 61 -6.36 -5.74 6.79
C ALA A 61 -4.89 -5.43 7.00
N ARG A 62 -4.32 -5.83 8.13
CA ARG A 62 -2.92 -5.64 8.51
C ARG A 62 -2.18 -6.97 8.52
N PHE A 63 -0.88 -6.92 8.25
CA PHE A 63 0.03 -8.03 8.41
C PHE A 63 1.46 -7.52 8.52
N ALA A 64 2.13 -7.78 9.64
CA ALA A 64 3.48 -7.29 9.92
C ALA A 64 3.61 -5.77 9.66
N ASP A 65 4.47 -5.35 8.73
CA ASP A 65 4.69 -3.93 8.39
C ASP A 65 3.72 -3.37 7.33
N ALA A 66 2.80 -4.20 6.85
CA ALA A 66 1.92 -3.89 5.72
C ALA A 66 0.45 -3.76 6.14
N ALA A 67 -0.26 -2.90 5.41
CA ALA A 67 -1.69 -2.72 5.56
C ALA A 67 -2.35 -2.59 4.18
N VAL A 68 -3.58 -3.09 4.06
CA VAL A 68 -4.42 -2.92 2.87
C VAL A 68 -5.78 -2.39 3.28
N ALA A 69 -6.09 -1.18 2.85
CA ALA A 69 -7.41 -0.60 3.02
C ALA A 69 -8.30 -0.91 1.81
N LYS A 70 -9.44 -1.55 2.05
CA LYS A 70 -10.52 -1.66 1.09
C LYS A 70 -11.48 -0.48 1.29
N VAL A 71 -11.47 0.46 0.36
CA VAL A 71 -12.40 1.60 0.34
C VAL A 71 -13.52 1.30 -0.64
N THR A 72 -14.76 1.37 -0.19
CA THR A 72 -15.97 1.05 -0.97
C THR A 72 -16.80 2.32 -1.16
N PHE A 73 -16.98 2.70 -2.44
CA PHE A 73 -17.78 3.84 -2.85
C PHE A 73 -19.29 3.54 -2.75
N ALA A 74 -20.11 4.58 -2.77
CA ALA A 74 -21.56 4.46 -2.65
C ALA A 74 -22.21 3.60 -3.76
N ASN A 75 -21.59 3.54 -4.94
CA ASN A 75 -22.02 2.69 -6.05
C ASN A 75 -21.57 1.22 -5.93
N GLY A 76 -20.90 0.85 -4.84
CA GLY A 76 -20.39 -0.51 -4.60
C GLY A 76 -19.04 -0.82 -5.24
N PHE A 77 -18.47 0.07 -6.06
CA PHE A 77 -17.10 -0.06 -6.52
C PHE A 77 -16.14 -0.04 -5.32
N SER A 78 -15.07 -0.83 -5.36
CA SER A 78 -14.09 -0.90 -4.27
C SER A 78 -12.68 -0.78 -4.80
N ARG A 79 -11.85 -0.01 -4.08
CA ARG A 79 -10.40 0.06 -4.30
C ARG A 79 -9.67 -0.54 -3.11
N LEU A 80 -8.65 -1.35 -3.40
CA LEU A 80 -7.65 -1.75 -2.41
C LEU A 80 -6.47 -0.79 -2.51
N LEU A 81 -6.11 -0.19 -1.40
CA LEU A 81 -4.99 0.73 -1.24
C LEU A 81 -3.95 0.03 -0.36
N ILE A 82 -2.76 -0.19 -0.92
CA ILE A 82 -1.72 -1.02 -0.33
C ILE A 82 -0.65 -0.12 0.28
N PHE A 83 -0.30 -0.40 1.53
CA PHE A 83 0.70 0.30 2.33
C PHE A 83 1.73 -0.69 2.87
N SER A 84 2.95 -0.21 3.06
CA SER A 84 4.03 -0.91 3.79
C SER A 84 5.00 0.14 4.32
N ASP A 85 5.63 -0.14 5.46
CA ASP A 85 6.56 0.81 6.10
C ASP A 85 5.94 2.21 6.28
N ARG A 86 4.65 2.24 6.67
CA ARG A 86 3.85 3.47 6.84
C ARG A 86 3.81 4.39 5.60
N LYS A 87 4.02 3.84 4.41
CA LYS A 87 3.96 4.56 3.14
C LYS A 87 2.90 3.96 2.24
N PHE A 88 2.25 4.81 1.45
CA PHE A 88 1.39 4.33 0.37
C PHE A 88 2.24 3.79 -0.77
N MET A 89 1.92 2.57 -1.21
CA MET A 89 2.68 1.87 -2.25
C MET A 89 1.96 1.92 -3.60
N ARG A 90 0.67 1.58 -3.63
CA ARG A 90 -0.15 1.52 -4.86
C ARG A 90 -1.61 1.19 -4.57
N GLY A 91 -2.49 1.42 -5.56
CA GLY A 91 -3.80 0.79 -5.63
C GLY A 91 -3.76 -0.60 -6.28
N ASN A 92 -4.82 -1.42 -6.13
CA ASN A 92 -4.97 -2.63 -6.96
C ASN A 92 -5.27 -2.26 -8.41
N SER A 93 -4.85 -3.10 -9.34
CA SER A 93 -5.28 -3.02 -10.73
C SER A 93 -6.77 -3.31 -10.88
N THR A 94 -7.41 -2.58 -11.78
CA THR A 94 -8.81 -2.74 -12.21
C THR A 94 -8.84 -3.09 -13.70
N MET A 95 -10.01 -3.45 -14.24
CA MET A 95 -10.13 -3.75 -15.68
C MET A 95 -9.84 -2.54 -16.59
N SER A 96 -9.94 -1.31 -16.07
CA SER A 96 -9.64 -0.08 -16.82
C SER A 96 -8.17 0.37 -16.72
N GLY A 97 -7.35 -0.27 -15.89
CA GLY A 97 -5.95 0.10 -15.73
C GLY A 97 -5.30 -0.46 -14.46
N VAL A 98 -3.98 -0.41 -14.40
CA VAL A 98 -3.21 -0.95 -13.27
C VAL A 98 -3.27 -0.10 -12.00
N GLY A 99 -3.79 1.14 -12.06
CA GLY A 99 -3.71 2.10 -10.96
C GLY A 99 -2.32 2.70 -10.82
N THR A 100 -1.70 3.07 -11.93
CA THR A 100 -0.29 3.49 -11.98
C THR A 100 -0.09 4.99 -11.84
N ASP A 101 -1.11 5.80 -12.13
CA ASP A 101 -1.06 7.22 -11.81
C ASP A 101 -1.38 7.37 -10.33
N VAL A 102 -0.35 7.56 -9.51
CA VAL A 102 -0.47 7.65 -8.07
C VAL A 102 0.24 8.88 -7.55
N GLU A 103 -0.46 9.60 -6.69
CA GLU A 103 0.10 10.68 -5.89
C GLU A 103 -0.31 10.44 -4.46
N TRP A 104 0.59 10.69 -3.52
CA TRP A 104 0.22 10.65 -2.12
C TRP A 104 1.10 11.56 -1.27
N GLN A 105 0.52 11.99 -0.15
CA GLN A 105 1.22 12.66 0.93
C GLN A 105 0.59 12.27 2.27
N LEU A 106 1.37 12.40 3.34
CA LEU A 106 0.90 12.30 4.72
C LEU A 106 0.99 13.69 5.35
N SER A 107 -0.13 14.21 5.84
CA SER A 107 -0.21 15.48 6.54
C SER A 107 -1.21 15.38 7.66
N GLU A 108 -0.86 15.86 8.86
CA GLU A 108 -1.75 15.83 10.03
C GLU A 108 -2.36 14.45 10.30
N GLU A 109 -1.55 13.38 10.22
CA GLU A 109 -1.97 11.98 10.41
C GLU A 109 -3.05 11.51 9.41
N ILE A 110 -3.20 12.19 8.27
CA ILE A 110 -4.10 11.82 7.18
C ILE A 110 -3.28 11.52 5.93
N TYR A 111 -3.45 10.33 5.37
CA TYR A 111 -2.98 10.03 4.02
C TYR A 111 -3.93 10.63 3.01
N TYR A 112 -3.43 11.58 2.23
CA TYR A 112 -4.09 12.08 1.03
C TYR A 112 -3.56 11.26 -0.14
N VAL A 113 -4.40 10.37 -0.68
CA VAL A 113 -4.02 9.46 -1.75
C VAL A 113 -4.86 9.76 -2.98
N ARG A 114 -4.20 9.84 -4.14
CA ARG A 114 -4.82 9.81 -5.46
C ARG A 114 -4.37 8.55 -6.18
N VAL A 115 -5.32 7.82 -6.74
CA VAL A 115 -5.07 6.70 -7.65
C VAL A 115 -5.96 6.88 -8.86
N ASP A 116 -5.36 7.08 -10.02
CA ASP A 116 -6.07 7.53 -11.21
C ASP A 116 -6.88 8.80 -10.87
N ASP A 117 -8.19 8.84 -11.12
CA ASP A 117 -9.04 9.99 -10.80
C ASP A 117 -9.64 9.96 -9.37
N GLN A 118 -9.36 8.88 -8.64
CA GLN A 118 -9.94 8.62 -7.33
C GLN A 118 -9.11 9.28 -6.24
N ARG A 119 -9.79 9.93 -5.28
CA ARG A 119 -9.16 10.65 -4.17
C ARG A 119 -9.63 10.08 -2.85
N PHE A 120 -8.72 9.92 -1.90
CA PHE A 120 -8.96 9.34 -0.59
C PHE A 120 -8.28 10.15 0.51
N GLU A 121 -8.94 10.31 1.65
CA GLU A 121 -8.37 10.85 2.88
C GLU A 121 -8.50 9.80 3.97
N LEU A 122 -7.38 9.18 4.34
CA LEU A 122 -7.36 8.01 5.22
C LEU A 122 -6.63 8.36 6.52
N PRO A 123 -7.30 8.33 7.69
CA PRO A 123 -6.62 8.50 8.96
C PRO A 123 -5.55 7.42 9.16
N GLU A 124 -4.35 7.82 9.54
CA GLU A 124 -3.23 6.91 9.77
C GLU A 124 -3.56 5.89 10.85
N GLY A 125 -4.22 6.33 11.93
CA GLY A 125 -4.71 5.43 12.99
C GLY A 125 -5.71 4.39 12.50
N LEU A 126 -6.49 4.69 11.44
CA LEU A 126 -7.35 3.68 10.81
C LEU A 126 -6.50 2.65 10.04
N ILE A 127 -5.42 3.07 9.37
CA ILE A 127 -4.58 2.19 8.55
C ILE A 127 -3.69 1.30 9.42
N PHE A 128 -3.01 1.86 10.43
CA PHE A 128 -1.99 1.15 11.20
C PHE A 128 -2.38 0.84 12.65
N GLY A 129 -3.46 1.41 13.15
CA GLY A 129 -3.77 1.40 14.59
C GLY A 129 -3.08 2.56 15.31
N GLU A 130 -3.34 2.68 16.62
CA GLU A 130 -2.60 3.56 17.53
C GLU A 130 -1.22 2.98 17.87
#